data_AF-A0A954UMI3-F1
#
_entry.id   AF-A0A954UMI3-F1
#
_cell.length_a   1.000
_cell.length_b   1.000
_cell.length_c   1.000
_cell.angle_alpha   90.00
_cell.angle_beta   90.00
_cell.angle_gamma   90.00
#
_symmetry.space_group_name_H-M   'P 1'
#
loop_
_entity.id
_entity.type
_entity.pdbx_description
1 polymer ?
#
loop_
_entity_poly.entity_id
_entity_poly.type
_entity_poly.pdbx_seq_one_letter_code
_entity_poly.pdbx_strand_id
1 'polypeptide(L)'
;MNTNNRSIIRWVSVWLLVGIVGCGGYDEVGPTAYEYAKSLYSITNRKAQDRLPSVTDAIQAARADGKLTDRESGWLIGIVRDAEDGNWEAANRAARQLLEDQVH
;
A
#
# COMPACT_ATOMS: atom_id res chain seq x y z
N MET A 1 47.12 16.91 -20.52
CA MET A 1 46.24 17.98 -21.01
C MET A 1 45.86 17.68 -22.46
N ASN A 2 44.73 17.01 -22.67
CA ASN A 2 43.86 17.17 -23.85
C ASN A 2 42.53 16.50 -23.50
N THR A 3 41.47 17.29 -23.44
CA THR A 3 40.09 16.90 -23.14
C THR A 3 39.26 17.01 -24.41
N ASN A 4 38.44 15.98 -24.67
CA ASN A 4 37.14 15.97 -25.38
C ASN A 4 37.07 14.74 -26.28
N ASN A 5 35.94 14.11 -26.57
CA ASN A 5 34.53 14.20 -26.18
C ASN A 5 33.84 13.30 -27.21
N ARG A 6 33.00 12.33 -26.81
CA ARG A 6 31.88 11.81 -27.61
C ARG A 6 31.19 10.62 -26.89
N SER A 7 30.08 10.96 -26.23
CA SER A 7 28.77 10.29 -26.31
C SER A 7 28.72 8.78 -26.58
N ILE A 8 28.05 8.01 -25.71
CA ILE A 8 26.81 7.23 -25.99
C ILE A 8 26.29 6.67 -24.65
N ILE A 9 25.19 7.25 -24.17
CA ILE A 9 24.26 6.68 -23.20
C ILE A 9 23.77 5.33 -23.73
N ARG A 10 23.64 4.27 -22.90
CA ARG A 10 22.48 3.33 -22.93
C ARG A 10 22.58 2.13 -21.97
N TRP A 11 21.59 2.08 -21.07
CA TRP A 11 20.96 0.91 -20.42
C TRP A 11 21.68 0.18 -19.27
N VAL A 12 21.48 0.69 -18.05
CA VAL A 12 21.47 -0.11 -16.82
C VAL A 12 20.07 -0.71 -16.70
N SER A 13 19.92 -2.01 -16.95
CA SER A 13 18.66 -2.74 -16.77
C SER A 13 18.60 -3.30 -15.36
N VAL A 14 17.79 -2.65 -14.53
CA VAL A 14 17.48 -3.03 -13.15
C VAL A 14 16.16 -3.80 -13.11
N TRP A 15 16.00 -4.61 -12.07
CA TRP A 15 14.75 -5.11 -11.47
C TRP A 15 14.18 -6.43 -11.99
N LEU A 16 14.50 -7.50 -11.26
CA LEU A 16 13.60 -8.64 -11.10
C LEU A 16 13.48 -8.96 -9.59
N LEU A 17 12.78 -8.11 -8.86
CA LEU A 17 12.27 -8.45 -7.52
C LEU A 17 10.84 -8.98 -7.69
N VAL A 18 10.75 -10.30 -7.80
CA VAL A 18 9.48 -11.04 -7.75
C VAL A 18 8.99 -11.00 -6.32
N GLY A 19 8.08 -10.08 -6.01
CA GLY A 19 7.34 -10.06 -4.75
C GLY A 19 6.24 -11.12 -4.78
N ILE A 20 6.51 -12.29 -4.22
CA ILE A 20 5.47 -13.25 -3.84
C ILE A 20 4.93 -12.79 -2.49
N VAL A 21 3.88 -11.97 -2.50
CA VAL A 21 3.02 -11.76 -1.33
C VAL A 21 1.60 -11.99 -1.81
N GLY A 22 1.02 -13.11 -1.41
CA GLY A 22 -0.37 -13.40 -1.71
C GLY A 22 -0.68 -14.89 -1.70
N CYS A 23 -0.77 -15.46 -0.49
CA CYS A 23 -1.63 -16.59 -0.15
C CYS A 23 -1.47 -16.86 1.37
N GLY A 24 -2.12 -16.02 2.17
CA GLY A 24 -2.21 -16.10 3.63
C GLY A 24 -3.04 -14.90 4.07
N GLY A 25 -4.10 -15.13 4.84
CA GLY A 25 -4.98 -14.06 5.35
C GLY A 25 -4.21 -13.04 6.19
N TYR A 26 -4.93 -12.03 6.69
CA TYR A 26 -4.32 -11.08 7.61
C TYR A 26 -4.25 -11.71 9.00
N ASP A 27 -3.13 -11.48 9.72
CA ASP A 27 -3.10 -11.81 11.16
C ASP A 27 -4.06 -10.87 11.92
N GLU A 28 -4.24 -11.10 13.22
CA GLU A 28 -4.94 -10.17 14.11
C GLU A 28 -4.31 -8.77 14.00
N VAL A 29 -5.15 -7.75 13.74
CA VAL A 29 -4.67 -6.37 13.57
C VAL A 29 -5.07 -5.52 14.76
N GLY A 30 -4.22 -4.58 15.12
CA GLY A 30 -4.49 -3.64 16.19
C GLY A 30 -5.66 -2.70 15.87
N PRO A 31 -6.21 -2.04 16.89
CA PRO A 31 -7.38 -1.15 16.74
C PRO A 31 -7.12 0.00 15.75
N THR A 32 -5.90 0.52 15.70
CA THR A 32 -5.54 1.58 14.73
C THR A 32 -5.57 1.07 13.29
N ALA A 33 -5.04 -0.13 13.04
CA ALA A 33 -5.06 -0.73 11.70
C ALA A 33 -6.49 -1.01 11.24
N TYR A 34 -7.36 -1.49 12.14
CA TYR A 34 -8.78 -1.72 11.86
C TYR A 34 -9.52 -0.44 11.43
N GLU A 35 -9.30 0.69 12.11
CA GLU A 35 -9.94 1.97 11.74
C GLU A 35 -9.47 2.49 10.37
N TYR A 36 -8.18 2.30 10.03
CA TYR A 36 -7.69 2.61 8.68
C TYR A 36 -8.28 1.67 7.64
N ALA A 37 -8.40 0.37 7.92
CA ALA A 37 -9.02 -0.59 7.02
C ALA A 37 -10.49 -0.24 6.76
N LYS A 38 -11.24 0.20 7.78
CA LYS A 38 -12.62 0.69 7.63
C LYS A 38 -12.70 1.94 6.77
N SER A 39 -11.77 2.87 6.95
CA SER A 39 -11.66 4.08 6.13
C SER A 39 -11.36 3.72 4.67
N LEU A 40 -10.39 2.83 4.43
CA LEU A 40 -10.03 2.33 3.10
C LEU A 40 -11.16 1.56 2.45
N TYR A 41 -11.92 0.75 3.20
CA TYR A 41 -13.12 0.08 2.68
C TYR A 41 -14.12 1.11 2.15
N SER A 42 -14.38 2.20 2.88
CA SER A 42 -15.26 3.27 2.43
C SER A 42 -14.73 4.00 1.18
N ILE A 43 -13.44 4.33 1.15
CA ILE A 43 -12.76 5.02 0.04
C ILE A 43 -12.79 4.17 -1.23
N THR A 44 -12.38 2.91 -1.13
CA THR A 44 -12.32 1.97 -2.26
C THR A 44 -13.71 1.62 -2.79
N ASN A 45 -14.71 1.47 -1.91
CA ASN A 45 -16.10 1.23 -2.31
C ASN A 45 -16.69 2.41 -3.12
N ARG A 46 -16.31 3.65 -2.77
CA ARG A 46 -16.74 4.87 -3.47
C ARG A 46 -15.81 5.29 -4.61
N LYS A 47 -14.69 4.58 -4.81
CA LYS A 47 -13.61 4.95 -5.73
C LYS A 47 -13.15 6.41 -5.55
N ALA A 48 -13.05 6.86 -4.29
CA ALA A 48 -12.73 8.24 -3.92
C ALA A 48 -11.23 8.53 -4.03
N GLN A 49 -10.74 8.66 -5.26
CA GLN A 49 -9.30 8.83 -5.56
C GLN A 49 -8.68 10.07 -4.91
N ASP A 50 -9.46 11.15 -4.76
CA ASP A 50 -9.06 12.39 -4.09
C ASP A 50 -8.67 12.19 -2.61
N ARG A 51 -9.13 11.10 -1.99
CA ARG A 51 -8.86 10.78 -0.58
C ARG A 51 -7.63 9.91 -0.36
N LEU A 52 -7.09 9.28 -1.41
CA LEU A 52 -5.95 8.37 -1.31
C LEU A 52 -4.67 9.04 -0.77
N PRO A 53 -4.28 10.26 -1.20
CA PRO A 53 -3.10 10.91 -0.64
C PRO A 53 -3.22 11.17 0.87
N SER A 54 -4.37 11.69 1.30
CA SER A 54 -4.60 12.03 2.70
C SER A 54 -4.60 10.82 3.62
N VAL A 55 -5.22 9.70 3.22
CA VAL A 55 -5.20 8.48 4.03
C VAL A 55 -3.81 7.83 4.04
N THR A 56 -3.05 7.93 2.95
CA THR A 56 -1.67 7.46 2.85
C THR A 56 -0.76 8.19 3.83
N ASP A 57 -0.81 9.53 3.83
CA ASP A 57 -0.06 10.35 4.78
C ASP A 57 -0.40 10.00 6.22
N ALA A 58 -1.68 9.79 6.52
CA ALA A 58 -2.14 9.40 7.85
C ALA A 58 -1.63 8.01 8.27
N ILE A 59 -1.61 7.03 7.37
CA ILE A 59 -1.06 5.68 7.63
C ILE A 59 0.45 5.78 7.89
N GLN A 60 1.19 6.54 7.08
CA GLN A 60 2.63 6.71 7.26
C GLN A 60 2.96 7.40 8.59
N ALA A 61 2.21 8.45 8.95
CA ALA A 61 2.35 9.11 10.24
C ALA A 61 2.05 8.17 11.41
N ALA A 62 0.97 7.38 11.33
CA ALA A 62 0.63 6.41 12.37
C ALA A 62 1.70 5.32 12.54
N ARG A 63 2.33 4.88 11.45
CA ARG A 63 3.49 3.99 11.51
C ARG A 63 4.70 4.67 12.17
N ALA A 64 5.01 5.90 11.78
CA ALA A 64 6.14 6.66 12.36
C ALA A 64 5.95 6.91 13.86
N ASP A 65 4.70 7.10 14.30
CA ASP A 65 4.30 7.25 15.70
C ASP A 65 4.29 5.91 16.48
N GLY A 66 4.58 4.78 15.83
CA GLY A 66 4.52 3.44 16.44
C GLY A 66 3.12 2.91 16.72
N LYS A 67 2.07 3.54 16.16
CA LYS A 67 0.66 3.11 16.29
C LYS A 67 0.28 2.02 15.29
N LEU A 68 1.10 1.84 14.26
CA LEU A 68 1.03 0.73 13.31
C LEU A 68 2.38 0.02 13.26
N THR A 69 2.34 -1.30 13.21
CA THR A 69 3.51 -2.11 12.87
C THR A 69 3.87 -1.96 11.40
N ASP A 70 5.09 -2.38 11.04
CA ASP A 70 5.53 -2.45 9.64
C ASP A 70 4.62 -3.37 8.80
N ARG A 71 4.08 -4.42 9.42
CA ARG A 71 3.19 -5.38 8.76
C ARG A 71 1.83 -4.75 8.45
N GLU A 72 1.19 -4.16 9.45
CA GLU A 72 -0.12 -3.52 9.28
C GLU A 72 -0.06 -2.35 8.30
N SER A 73 0.95 -1.49 8.44
CA SER A 73 1.16 -0.41 7.46
C SER A 73 1.42 -0.96 6.06
N GLY A 74 2.18 -2.05 5.92
CA GLY A 74 2.39 -2.72 4.64
C GLY A 74 1.09 -3.20 3.98
N TRP A 75 0.19 -3.80 4.76
CA TRP A 75 -1.13 -4.22 4.25
C TRP A 75 -2.00 -3.05 3.82
N LEU A 76 -2.09 -2.00 4.66
CA LEU A 76 -2.89 -0.81 4.37
C LEU A 76 -2.37 -0.06 3.14
N ILE A 77 -1.05 0.08 3.00
CA ILE A 77 -0.42 0.70 1.83
C ILE A 77 -0.59 -0.18 0.58
N GLY A 78 -0.60 -1.50 0.72
CA GLY A 78 -0.93 -2.41 -0.38
C GLY A 78 -2.32 -2.14 -0.97
N ILE A 79 -3.32 -1.97 -0.10
CA ILE A 79 -4.69 -1.61 -0.49
C ILE A 79 -4.73 -0.25 -1.20
N VAL A 80 -4.01 0.75 -0.68
CA VAL A 80 -3.90 2.07 -1.33
C VAL A 80 -3.32 1.93 -2.73
N ARG A 81 -2.21 1.20 -2.88
CA ARG A 81 -1.53 1.03 -4.18
C ARG A 81 -2.46 0.36 -5.20
N ASP A 82 -3.17 -0.69 -4.79
CA ASP A 82 -4.16 -1.34 -5.66
C ASP A 82 -5.24 -0.35 -6.12
N ALA A 83 -5.68 0.55 -5.24
CA ALA A 83 -6.64 1.60 -5.58
C ALA A 83 -6.04 2.66 -6.53
N GLU A 84 -4.80 3.09 -6.31
CA GLU A 84 -4.06 4.03 -7.17
C GLU A 84 -3.84 3.47 -8.58
N ASP A 85 -3.58 2.16 -8.70
CA ASP A 85 -3.44 1.44 -9.96
C ASP A 85 -4.79 1.21 -10.68
N GLY A 86 -5.91 1.67 -10.09
CA GLY A 86 -7.25 1.51 -10.62
C GLY A 86 -7.89 0.15 -10.33
N ASN A 87 -7.22 -0.72 -9.56
CA ASN A 87 -7.71 -2.04 -9.15
C ASN A 87 -8.69 -1.93 -7.95
N TRP A 88 -9.67 -1.03 -8.06
CA TRP A 88 -10.60 -0.67 -6.98
C TRP A 88 -11.31 -1.87 -6.34
N GLU A 89 -11.70 -2.86 -7.13
CA GLU A 89 -12.38 -4.05 -6.61
C GLU A 89 -11.44 -4.95 -5.80
N ALA A 90 -10.18 -5.09 -6.22
CA ALA A 90 -9.18 -5.84 -5.48
C ALA A 90 -8.86 -5.14 -4.16
N ALA A 91 -8.65 -3.82 -4.20
CA ALA A 91 -8.44 -3.00 -3.01
C ALA A 91 -9.62 -3.10 -2.03
N ASN A 92 -10.86 -3.06 -2.54
CA ASN A 92 -12.05 -3.17 -1.70
C ASN A 92 -12.18 -4.55 -1.04
N ARG A 93 -11.93 -5.64 -1.79
CA ARG A 93 -11.92 -7.00 -1.23
C ARG A 93 -10.83 -7.16 -0.17
N ALA A 94 -9.63 -6.64 -0.41
CA ALA A 94 -8.54 -6.68 0.54
C ALA A 94 -8.89 -5.92 1.83
N ALA A 95 -9.44 -4.71 1.73
CA ALA A 95 -9.91 -3.94 2.88
C ALA A 95 -11.02 -4.67 3.65
N ARG A 96 -11.97 -5.29 2.94
CA ARG A 96 -13.04 -6.08 3.54
C ARG A 96 -12.50 -7.30 4.29
N GLN A 97 -11.58 -8.06 3.68
CA GLN A 97 -10.97 -9.23 4.29
C GLN A 97 -10.26 -8.84 5.60
N LEU A 98 -9.52 -7.72 5.61
CA LEU A 98 -8.83 -7.23 6.80
C LEU A 98 -9.80 -6.91 7.96
N LEU A 99 -11.03 -6.48 7.66
CA LEU A 99 -12.10 -6.27 8.63
C LEU A 99 -12.75 -7.58 9.09
N GLU A 100 -13.02 -8.50 8.16
CA GLU A 100 -13.61 -9.82 8.45
C GLU A 100 -12.67 -10.69 9.28
N ASP A 101 -11.35 -10.58 9.04
CA ASP A 101 -10.26 -11.23 9.78
C ASP A 101 -10.20 -10.83 11.28
N GLN A 102 -11.08 -9.93 11.75
CA GLN A 102 -11.20 -9.56 13.17
C GLN A 102 -12.48 -10.07 13.88
N VAL A 103 -13.42 -10.70 13.17
CA VAL A 103 -14.74 -11.11 13.75
C VAL A 103 -14.70 -12.56 14.28
N HIS A 104 -13.62 -12.96 14.96
CA HIS A 104 -13.39 -14.34 15.44
C HIS A 104 -13.78 -14.53 16.90
#